data_AF-A0AA50E2R9-F1
#
_entry.id   AF-A0AA50E2R9-F1
#
_cell.length_a   1.000
_cell.length_b   1.000
_cell.length_c   1.000
_cell.angle_alpha   90.00
_cell.angle_beta   90.00
_cell.angle_gamma   90.00
#
_symmetry.space_group_name_H-M   'P 1'
#
loop_
_entity.id
_entity.type
_entity.pdbx_description
1 polymer ?
#
loop_
_entity_poly.entity_id
_entity_poly.type
_entity_poly.pdbx_seq_one_letter_code
_entity_poly.pdbx_strand_id
1 'polypeptide(L)'
;MSEQKTAISKRYLTDDITPELVSQDDKGLYGQLQLRYYLTLGREFLAERDTHRVKKLTKQTGEAFTPDINSTCYSAKVKTLEIINIGQFLDGSAHTSESLRDWFEHICQFRDDIKAILNQSINPERDTPIAVAQRLLGLMGLKMTGKQYRINGGRQRIYALVDSPPDDPAKIIMERWFERDSSRVPCHTSSLCHTSSLKELC
;
A
#
# COMPACT_ATOMS: atom_id res chain seq x y z
N MET A 1 22.04 -14.74 -15.68
CA MET A 1 22.18 -13.30 -15.31
C MET A 1 21.39 -12.33 -16.21
N SER A 2 21.09 -12.64 -17.48
CA SER A 2 20.34 -11.74 -18.39
C SER A 2 18.82 -11.69 -18.11
N GLU A 3 18.19 -12.83 -17.80
CA GLU A 3 16.74 -12.94 -17.66
C GLU A 3 16.18 -12.26 -16.39
N GLN A 4 16.85 -12.42 -15.24
CA GLN A 4 16.43 -11.79 -13.98
C GLN A 4 16.47 -10.27 -14.08
N LYS A 5 17.56 -9.71 -14.63
CA LYS A 5 17.68 -8.26 -14.85
C LYS A 5 16.57 -7.75 -15.77
N THR A 6 16.30 -8.45 -16.87
CA THR A 6 15.20 -8.11 -17.77
C THR A 6 13.84 -8.12 -17.05
N ALA A 7 13.60 -9.10 -16.17
CA ALA A 7 12.37 -9.17 -15.38
C ALA A 7 12.24 -8.00 -14.38
N ILE A 8 13.33 -7.66 -13.68
CA ILE A 8 13.40 -6.53 -12.75
C ILE A 8 13.17 -5.21 -13.48
N SER A 9 13.85 -4.98 -14.61
CA SER A 9 13.64 -3.78 -15.44
C SER A 9 12.17 -3.61 -15.81
N LYS A 10 11.51 -4.69 -16.27
CA LYS A 10 10.07 -4.66 -16.60
C LYS A 10 9.17 -4.40 -15.38
N ARG A 11 9.48 -4.96 -14.21
CA ARG A 11 8.67 -4.78 -12.99
C ARG A 11 8.73 -3.34 -12.48
N TYR A 12 9.93 -2.77 -12.43
CA TYR A 12 10.18 -1.46 -11.82
C TYR A 12 10.26 -0.31 -12.84
N LEU A 13 10.12 -0.60 -14.14
CA LEU A 13 10.24 0.36 -15.24
C LEU A 13 11.54 1.17 -15.13
N THR A 14 12.66 0.45 -15.03
CA THR A 14 13.99 1.05 -14.86
C THR A 14 15.05 0.26 -15.60
N ASP A 15 15.96 0.94 -16.28
CA ASP A 15 17.15 0.31 -16.87
C ASP A 15 18.34 0.31 -15.89
N ASP A 16 18.28 1.15 -14.86
CA ASP A 16 19.26 1.18 -13.77
C ASP A 16 18.97 0.09 -12.75
N ILE A 17 19.56 -1.09 -12.96
CA ILE A 17 19.41 -2.26 -12.09
C ILE A 17 20.67 -2.37 -11.23
N THR A 18 20.56 -1.85 -10.00
CA THR A 18 21.61 -1.94 -8.99
C THR A 18 21.59 -3.31 -8.28
N PRO A 19 22.72 -3.80 -7.74
CA PRO A 19 22.74 -5.01 -6.91
C PRO A 19 21.82 -4.92 -5.69
N GLU A 20 21.64 -3.72 -5.13
CA GLU A 20 20.73 -3.49 -4.02
C GLU A 20 19.26 -3.69 -4.43
N LEU A 21 18.86 -3.17 -5.61
CA LEU A 21 17.50 -3.40 -6.12
C LEU A 21 17.22 -4.89 -6.35
N VAL A 22 18.21 -5.65 -6.85
CA VAL A 22 18.08 -7.11 -7.01
C VAL A 22 17.87 -7.79 -5.66
N SER A 23 18.71 -7.46 -4.66
CA SER A 23 18.61 -7.98 -3.30
C SER A 23 17.27 -7.65 -2.64
N GLN A 24 16.73 -6.47 -2.88
CA GLN A 24 15.42 -6.06 -2.36
C GLN A 24 14.25 -6.72 -3.10
N ASP A 25 14.34 -6.89 -4.43
CA ASP A 25 13.34 -7.64 -5.21
C ASP A 25 13.22 -9.08 -4.70
N ASP A 26 14.35 -9.75 -4.46
CA ASP A 26 14.40 -11.10 -3.90
C ASP A 26 13.79 -11.17 -2.47
N LYS A 27 13.84 -10.07 -1.71
CA LYS A 27 13.20 -9.92 -0.39
C LYS A 27 11.72 -9.54 -0.45
N GLY A 28 11.13 -9.45 -1.64
CA GLY A 28 9.70 -9.19 -1.82
C GLY A 28 9.32 -7.72 -1.98
N LEU A 29 10.27 -6.83 -2.28
CA LEU A 29 10.02 -5.40 -2.52
C LEU A 29 8.87 -5.16 -3.50
N TYR A 30 8.80 -5.94 -4.59
CA TYR A 30 7.77 -5.76 -5.61
C TYR A 30 6.35 -5.86 -5.04
N GLY A 31 6.10 -6.86 -4.18
CA GLY A 31 4.79 -7.05 -3.54
C GLY A 31 4.45 -5.92 -2.58
N GLN A 32 5.45 -5.48 -1.80
CA GLN A 32 5.32 -4.36 -0.87
C GLN A 32 4.95 -3.06 -1.58
N LEU A 33 5.69 -2.71 -2.63
CA LEU A 33 5.44 -1.50 -3.42
C LEU A 33 4.10 -1.56 -4.15
N GLN A 34 3.71 -2.71 -4.71
CA GLN A 34 2.40 -2.86 -5.36
C GLN A 34 1.25 -2.63 -4.38
N LEU A 35 1.33 -3.21 -3.18
CA LEU A 35 0.31 -3.01 -2.15
C LEU A 35 0.25 -1.53 -1.72
N ARG A 36 1.40 -0.89 -1.48
CA ARG A 36 1.50 0.53 -1.12
C ARG A 36 0.94 1.43 -2.23
N TYR A 37 1.29 1.15 -3.48
CA TYR A 37 0.85 1.90 -4.65
C TYR A 37 -0.67 1.87 -4.78
N TYR A 38 -1.28 0.68 -4.74
CA TYR A 38 -2.74 0.55 -4.88
C TYR A 38 -3.53 1.01 -3.66
N LEU A 39 -2.91 1.10 -2.48
CA LEU A 39 -3.51 1.75 -1.32
C LEU A 39 -3.50 3.28 -1.44
N THR A 40 -2.53 3.84 -2.16
CA THR A 40 -2.30 5.29 -2.24
C THR A 40 -2.49 5.80 -3.67
N LEU A 41 -1.40 6.09 -4.39
CA LEU A 41 -1.37 6.79 -5.66
C LEU A 41 -2.15 6.09 -6.79
N GLY A 42 -2.10 4.76 -6.84
CA GLY A 42 -2.67 3.97 -7.93
C GLY A 42 -4.07 3.42 -7.66
N ARG A 43 -4.77 3.92 -6.64
CA ARG A 43 -6.02 3.32 -6.15
C ARG A 43 -7.11 3.19 -7.22
N GLU A 44 -7.18 4.14 -8.14
CA GLU A 44 -8.15 4.17 -9.24
C GLU A 44 -7.91 3.04 -10.27
N PHE A 45 -6.66 2.63 -10.48
CA PHE A 45 -6.30 1.60 -11.46
C PHE A 45 -6.46 0.17 -10.92
N LEU A 46 -6.74 0.02 -9.62
CA LEU A 46 -6.79 -1.28 -8.94
C LEU A 46 -7.87 -2.20 -9.50
N ALA A 47 -9.08 -1.68 -9.70
CA ALA A 47 -10.23 -2.47 -10.16
C ALA A 47 -9.99 -3.07 -11.55
N GLU A 48 -9.45 -2.26 -12.47
CA GLU A 48 -9.10 -2.72 -13.81
C GLU A 48 -7.98 -3.77 -13.75
N ARG A 49 -6.93 -3.53 -12.97
CA ARG A 49 -5.80 -4.46 -12.81
C ARG A 49 -6.25 -5.82 -12.28
N ASP A 50 -7.06 -5.85 -11.24
CA ASP A 50 -7.57 -7.10 -10.66
C ASP A 50 -8.52 -7.82 -11.62
N THR A 51 -9.38 -7.09 -12.35
CA THR A 51 -10.23 -7.67 -13.41
C THR A 51 -9.39 -8.41 -14.45
N HIS A 52 -8.29 -7.79 -14.91
CA HIS A 52 -7.37 -8.43 -15.85
C HIS A 52 -6.68 -9.67 -15.26
N ARG A 53 -6.34 -9.64 -13.98
CA ARG A 53 -5.72 -10.78 -13.29
C ARG A 53 -6.68 -11.96 -13.17
N VAL A 54 -7.91 -11.71 -12.73
CA VAL A 54 -8.96 -12.75 -12.64
C VAL A 54 -9.24 -13.34 -14.02
N LYS A 55 -9.44 -12.51 -15.05
CA LYS A 55 -9.62 -12.99 -16.44
C LYS A 55 -8.48 -13.88 -16.92
N LYS A 56 -7.24 -13.57 -16.53
CA LYS A 56 -6.08 -14.39 -16.89
C LYS A 56 -6.06 -15.72 -16.15
N LEU A 57 -6.46 -15.75 -14.88
CA LEU A 57 -6.56 -16.97 -14.08
C LEU A 57 -7.66 -17.91 -14.60
N THR A 58 -8.83 -17.37 -14.95
CA THR A 58 -9.96 -18.17 -15.44
C THR A 58 -9.80 -18.62 -16.90
N LYS A 59 -8.83 -18.08 -17.65
CA LYS A 59 -8.66 -18.35 -19.08
C LYS A 59 -8.40 -19.83 -19.40
N GLN A 60 -7.83 -20.60 -18.47
CA GLN A 60 -7.50 -22.01 -18.67
C GLN A 60 -8.52 -22.97 -18.05
N THR A 61 -9.16 -22.59 -16.93
CA THR A 61 -9.96 -23.50 -16.10
C THR A 61 -11.44 -23.14 -16.07
N GLY A 62 -11.85 -21.95 -16.53
CA GLY A 62 -13.23 -21.44 -16.42
C GLY A 62 -13.61 -20.94 -15.02
N GLU A 63 -12.99 -21.48 -13.97
CA GLU A 63 -13.21 -21.11 -12.57
C GLU A 63 -11.90 -20.65 -11.91
N ALA A 64 -12.00 -19.63 -11.03
CA ALA A 64 -10.87 -19.16 -10.24
C ALA A 64 -11.03 -19.61 -8.78
N PHE A 65 -10.02 -20.31 -8.27
CA PHE A 65 -9.98 -20.76 -6.89
C PHE A 65 -9.70 -19.58 -5.94
N THR A 66 -10.44 -19.48 -4.84
CA THR A 66 -10.40 -18.29 -3.95
C THR A 66 -9.01 -17.98 -3.39
N PRO A 67 -8.19 -18.95 -2.94
CA PRO A 67 -6.81 -18.70 -2.55
C PRO A 67 -5.93 -18.10 -3.66
N ASP A 68 -6.15 -18.48 -4.92
CA ASP A 68 -5.40 -17.92 -6.06
C ASP A 68 -5.83 -16.47 -6.32
N ILE A 69 -7.12 -16.16 -6.17
CA ILE A 69 -7.62 -14.79 -6.24
C ILE A 69 -7.02 -13.95 -5.10
N ASN A 70 -7.06 -14.43 -3.86
CA ASN A 70 -6.54 -13.70 -2.69
C ASN A 70 -5.03 -13.47 -2.76
N SER A 71 -4.28 -14.41 -3.32
CA SER A 71 -2.84 -14.25 -3.49
C SER A 71 -2.49 -13.26 -4.61
N THR A 72 -3.27 -13.25 -5.70
CA THR A 72 -2.95 -12.47 -6.91
C THR A 72 -3.60 -11.08 -6.99
N CYS A 73 -4.77 -10.90 -6.39
CA CYS A 73 -5.55 -9.65 -6.39
C CYS A 73 -5.21 -8.79 -5.18
N TYR A 74 -5.25 -7.47 -5.36
CA TYR A 74 -4.97 -6.52 -4.29
C TYR A 74 -6.24 -5.87 -3.73
N SER A 75 -7.39 -5.99 -4.38
CA SER A 75 -8.65 -5.36 -3.96
C SER A 75 -9.07 -5.76 -2.55
N ALA A 76 -9.06 -7.05 -2.23
CA ALA A 76 -9.38 -7.52 -0.88
C ALA A 76 -8.36 -7.01 0.15
N LYS A 77 -7.06 -7.03 -0.19
CA LYS A 77 -5.98 -6.56 0.70
C LYS A 77 -6.10 -5.07 0.98
N VAL A 78 -6.23 -4.25 -0.07
CA VAL A 78 -6.41 -2.80 0.02
C VAL A 78 -7.69 -2.47 0.79
N LYS A 79 -8.81 -3.14 0.48
CA LYS A 79 -10.06 -2.88 1.19
C LYS A 79 -9.98 -3.23 2.68
N THR A 80 -9.31 -4.34 3.02
CA THR A 80 -9.06 -4.71 4.41
C THR A 80 -8.24 -3.64 5.13
N LEU A 81 -7.15 -3.17 4.49
CA LEU A 81 -6.29 -2.10 5.01
C LEU A 81 -7.05 -0.77 5.21
N GLU A 82 -7.99 -0.44 4.32
CA GLU A 82 -8.90 0.71 4.47
C GLU A 82 -9.84 0.53 5.68
N ILE A 83 -10.50 -0.63 5.81
CA ILE A 83 -11.46 -0.92 6.90
C ILE A 83 -10.79 -0.87 8.27
N ILE A 84 -9.56 -1.36 8.37
CA ILE A 84 -8.77 -1.28 9.61
C ILE A 84 -8.10 0.09 9.79
N ASN A 85 -8.38 1.07 8.93
CA ASN A 85 -7.84 2.42 9.00
C ASN A 85 -6.30 2.46 9.12
N ILE A 86 -5.57 1.71 8.28
CA ILE A 86 -4.09 1.79 8.28
C ILE A 86 -3.59 3.16 7.79
N GLY A 87 -4.45 3.92 7.09
CA GLY A 87 -4.15 5.25 6.58
C GLY A 87 -3.70 6.24 7.65
N GLN A 88 -4.17 6.09 8.90
CA GLN A 88 -3.79 6.93 10.04
C GLN A 88 -2.28 6.91 10.38
N PHE A 89 -1.52 5.95 9.82
CA PHE A 89 -0.07 5.84 10.00
C PHE A 89 0.71 6.47 8.84
N LEU A 90 0.03 6.84 7.74
CA LEU A 90 0.65 7.31 6.51
C LEU A 90 0.71 8.84 6.40
N ASP A 91 -0.02 9.55 7.25
CA ASP A 91 -0.14 11.02 7.27
C ASP A 91 0.97 11.72 8.09
N GLY A 92 1.90 10.96 8.67
CA GLY A 92 2.96 11.48 9.54
C GLY A 92 2.52 11.68 11.00
N SER A 93 1.31 11.28 11.37
CA SER A 93 0.80 11.34 12.74
C SER A 93 1.66 10.51 13.70
N ALA A 94 1.80 11.06 14.91
CA ALA A 94 2.58 10.44 15.97
C ALA A 94 1.65 9.67 16.93
N HIS A 95 2.02 8.42 17.21
CA HIS A 95 1.19 7.46 17.92
C HIS A 95 1.84 6.98 19.22
N THR A 96 1.03 6.71 20.22
CA THR A 96 1.44 6.09 21.48
C THR A 96 0.72 4.75 21.63
N SER A 97 1.17 3.90 22.55
CA SER A 97 0.46 2.65 22.82
C SER A 97 -1.00 2.90 23.25
N GLU A 98 -1.25 3.99 24.00
CA GLU A 98 -2.59 4.33 24.47
C GLU A 98 -3.47 4.87 23.33
N SER A 99 -2.93 5.74 22.47
CA SER A 99 -3.71 6.32 21.36
C SER A 99 -4.15 5.28 20.32
N LEU A 100 -3.52 4.10 20.31
CA LEU A 100 -3.86 3.01 19.40
C LEU A 100 -4.75 1.94 20.04
N ARG A 101 -5.23 2.15 21.27
CA ARG A 101 -6.05 1.16 21.97
C ARG A 101 -7.36 0.88 21.24
N ASP A 102 -8.13 1.92 20.94
CA ASP A 102 -9.42 1.79 20.24
C ASP A 102 -9.25 1.19 18.84
N TRP A 103 -8.18 1.60 18.14
CA TRP A 103 -7.81 1.00 16.86
C TRP A 103 -7.51 -0.50 17.00
N PHE A 104 -6.76 -0.90 18.02
CA PHE A 104 -6.43 -2.30 18.25
C PHE A 104 -7.66 -3.14 18.61
N GLU A 105 -8.55 -2.61 19.45
CA GLU A 105 -9.82 -3.26 19.78
C GLU A 105 -10.70 -3.44 18.53
N HIS A 106 -10.75 -2.43 17.65
CA HIS A 106 -11.45 -2.50 16.36
C HIS A 106 -10.89 -3.60 15.45
N ILE A 107 -9.58 -3.64 15.20
CA ILE A 107 -9.01 -4.65 14.29
C ILE A 107 -9.11 -6.08 14.83
N CYS A 108 -9.18 -6.26 16.16
CA CYS A 108 -9.37 -7.58 16.77
C CYS A 108 -10.72 -8.21 16.40
N GLN A 109 -11.73 -7.41 16.05
CA GLN A 109 -13.03 -7.87 15.56
C GLN A 109 -12.92 -8.54 14.18
N PHE A 110 -11.91 -8.17 13.39
CA PHE A 110 -11.69 -8.65 12.02
C PHE A 110 -10.46 -9.57 11.90
N ARG A 111 -9.94 -10.10 13.01
CA ARG A 111 -8.66 -10.83 13.03
C ARG A 111 -8.63 -12.05 12.09
N ASP A 112 -9.75 -12.73 11.91
CA ASP A 112 -9.83 -13.95 11.10
C ASP A 112 -9.80 -13.59 9.60
N ASP A 113 -10.47 -12.51 9.20
CA ASP A 113 -10.39 -11.94 7.85
C ASP A 113 -8.99 -11.38 7.55
N ILE A 114 -8.39 -10.67 8.52
CA ILE A 114 -7.01 -10.17 8.41
C ILE A 114 -6.04 -11.34 8.21
N LYS A 115 -6.22 -12.46 8.92
CA LYS A 115 -5.42 -13.66 8.73
C LYS A 115 -5.65 -14.27 7.34
N ALA A 116 -6.91 -14.40 6.90
CA ALA A 116 -7.23 -14.99 5.61
C ALA A 116 -6.73 -14.16 4.41
N ILE A 117 -6.78 -12.84 4.51
CA ILE A 117 -6.51 -11.91 3.39
C ILE A 117 -5.06 -11.39 3.41
N LEU A 118 -4.56 -11.00 4.57
CA LEU A 118 -3.24 -10.38 4.75
C LEU A 118 -2.19 -11.36 5.29
N ASN A 119 -2.59 -12.59 5.65
CA ASN A 119 -1.73 -13.58 6.29
C ASN A 119 -1.06 -13.03 7.57
N GLN A 120 -1.78 -12.19 8.32
CA GLN A 120 -1.32 -11.63 9.59
C GLN A 120 -2.19 -12.18 10.72
N SER A 121 -1.56 -12.85 11.69
CA SER A 121 -2.26 -13.32 12.89
C SER A 121 -2.20 -12.24 13.97
N ILE A 122 -3.35 -11.89 14.53
CA ILE A 122 -3.49 -10.95 15.64
C ILE A 122 -3.97 -11.72 16.87
N ASN A 123 -3.20 -11.67 17.94
CA ASN A 123 -3.54 -12.25 19.24
C ASN A 123 -3.75 -11.13 20.27
N PRO A 124 -4.99 -10.84 20.69
CA PRO A 124 -5.29 -9.75 21.63
C PRO A 124 -4.59 -9.87 22.99
N GLU A 125 -4.21 -11.08 23.41
CA GLU A 125 -3.57 -11.33 24.71
C GLU A 125 -2.04 -11.18 24.66
N ARG A 126 -1.44 -11.32 23.48
CA ARG A 126 0.02 -11.35 23.30
C ARG A 126 0.56 -10.17 22.51
N ASP A 127 -0.22 -9.66 21.57
CA ASP A 127 0.20 -8.58 20.70
C ASP A 127 -0.04 -7.23 21.36
N THR A 128 0.85 -6.29 21.05
CA THR A 128 0.64 -4.86 21.37
C THR A 128 0.13 -4.12 20.14
N PRO A 129 -0.65 -3.05 20.29
CA PRO A 129 -1.11 -2.23 19.17
C PRO A 129 0.03 -1.81 18.23
N ILE A 130 1.13 -1.32 18.81
CA ILE A 130 2.30 -0.88 18.05
C ILE A 130 2.95 -2.04 17.29
N ALA A 131 3.07 -3.23 17.89
CA ALA A 131 3.63 -4.39 17.19
C ALA A 131 2.77 -4.82 16.01
N VAL A 132 1.44 -4.77 16.15
CA VAL A 132 0.52 -5.08 15.04
C VAL A 132 0.60 -4.03 13.95
N ALA A 133 0.63 -2.74 14.30
CA ALA A 133 0.81 -1.65 13.34
C ALA A 133 2.12 -1.83 12.54
N GLN A 134 3.23 -2.13 13.21
CA GLN A 134 4.53 -2.37 12.55
C GLN A 134 4.48 -3.56 11.58
N ARG A 135 3.84 -4.67 11.95
CA ARG A 135 3.68 -5.83 11.05
C ARG A 135 2.84 -5.48 9.82
N LEU A 136 1.73 -4.78 10.01
CA LEU A 136 0.85 -4.36 8.92
C LEU A 136 1.53 -3.34 7.98
N LEU A 137 2.28 -2.38 8.53
CA LEU A 137 3.09 -1.46 7.74
C LEU A 137 4.21 -2.18 6.98
N GLY A 138 4.80 -3.22 7.57
CA GLY A 138 5.79 -4.08 6.93
C GLY A 138 5.29 -4.75 5.65
N LEU A 139 3.98 -5.00 5.51
CA LEU A 139 3.38 -5.50 4.26
C LEU A 139 3.57 -4.54 3.08
N MET A 140 3.77 -3.25 3.37
CA MET A 140 3.98 -2.18 2.40
C MET A 140 5.44 -1.71 2.36
N GLY A 141 6.35 -2.41 3.05
CA GLY A 141 7.76 -2.01 3.17
C GLY A 141 7.97 -0.78 4.06
N LEU A 142 6.99 -0.47 4.92
CA LEU A 142 7.01 0.70 5.80
C LEU A 142 7.38 0.32 7.23
N LYS A 143 7.89 1.29 7.98
CA LYS A 143 8.27 1.12 9.39
C LYS A 143 8.04 2.40 10.17
N MET A 144 7.65 2.26 11.44
CA MET A 144 7.62 3.39 12.38
C MET A 144 8.88 3.40 13.25
N THR A 145 9.32 4.58 13.66
CA THR A 145 10.40 4.76 14.64
C THR A 145 9.86 5.32 15.93
N GLY A 146 10.19 4.65 17.05
CA GLY A 146 9.76 5.06 18.38
C GLY A 146 10.83 5.84 19.13
N LYS A 147 10.57 7.11 19.44
CA LYS A 147 11.42 7.98 20.28
C LYS A 147 10.84 8.10 21.69
N GLN A 148 11.69 8.09 22.70
CA GLN A 148 11.27 8.26 24.10
C GLN A 148 11.30 9.73 24.47
N TYR A 149 10.23 10.18 25.12
CA TYR A 149 10.08 11.54 25.63
C TYR A 149 9.74 11.49 27.12
N ARG A 150 10.15 12.53 27.84
CA ARG A 150 9.65 12.79 29.20
C ARG A 150 8.48 13.76 29.09
N ILE A 151 7.29 13.30 29.46
CA ILE A 151 6.06 14.09 29.46
C ILE A 151 5.47 13.96 30.86
N ASN A 152 5.23 15.10 31.52
CA ASN A 152 4.64 15.15 32.87
C ASN A 152 5.35 14.25 33.91
N GLY A 153 6.68 14.18 33.86
CA GLY A 153 7.49 13.36 34.77
C GLY A 153 7.54 11.85 34.44
N GLY A 154 6.66 11.36 33.56
CA GLY A 154 6.66 10.00 33.04
C GLY A 154 7.51 9.84 31.78
N ARG A 155 8.00 8.62 31.52
CA ARG A 155 8.62 8.26 30.23
C ARG A 155 7.54 7.70 29.30
N GLN A 156 7.35 8.32 28.15
CA GLN A 156 6.42 7.86 27.12
C GLN A 156 7.14 7.68 25.79
N ARG A 157 6.76 6.64 25.04
CA ARG A 157 7.32 6.39 23.71
C ARG A 157 6.30 6.80 22.65
N ILE A 158 6.76 7.62 21.71
CA ILE A 158 5.98 8.14 20.60
C ILE A 158 6.56 7.56 19.32
N TYR A 159 5.69 7.03 18.46
CA TYR A 159 6.02 6.34 17.23
C TYR A 159 5.42 7.07 16.04
N ALA A 160 6.24 7.38 15.04
CA ALA A 160 5.78 7.96 13.79
C ALA A 160 6.40 7.19 12.62
N LEU A 161 5.80 7.31 11.43
CA LEU A 161 6.38 6.78 10.20
C LEU A 161 7.80 7.35 10.01
N VAL A 162 8.71 6.54 9.48
CA VAL A 162 10.03 7.06 9.08
C VAL A 162 9.86 7.98 7.88
N ASP A 163 10.40 9.19 7.98
CA ASP A 163 10.44 10.13 6.86
C ASP A 163 11.22 9.51 5.69
N SER A 164 10.57 9.43 4.53
CA SER A 164 11.24 9.06 3.29
C SER A 164 12.13 10.21 2.81
N PRO A 165 13.38 9.95 2.37
CA PRO A 165 14.19 10.97 1.72
C PRO A 165 13.51 11.47 0.42
N PRO A 166 13.83 12.69 -0.05
CA PRO A 166 13.27 13.22 -1.30
C PRO A 166 13.44 12.28 -2.50
N ASP A 167 14.59 11.61 -2.58
CA ASP A 167 14.96 10.66 -3.64
C ASP A 167 14.67 9.20 -3.24
N ASP A 168 13.63 8.94 -2.44
CA ASP A 168 13.22 7.60 -2.05
C ASP A 168 12.94 6.74 -3.30
N PRO A 169 13.72 5.68 -3.56
CA PRO A 169 13.54 4.83 -4.73
C PRO A 169 12.13 4.24 -4.83
N ALA A 170 11.49 3.95 -3.69
CA ALA A 170 10.12 3.44 -3.66
C ALA A 170 9.12 4.45 -4.24
N LYS A 171 9.30 5.74 -3.92
CA LYS A 171 8.45 6.83 -4.41
C LYS A 171 8.61 7.00 -5.92
N ILE A 172 9.86 7.05 -6.39
CA ILE A 172 10.19 7.16 -7.81
C ILE A 172 9.57 6.01 -8.62
N ILE A 173 9.67 4.77 -8.12
CA ILE A 173 9.07 3.59 -8.77
C ILE A 173 7.55 3.73 -8.86
N MET A 174 6.88 4.15 -7.78
CA MET A 174 5.43 4.30 -7.76
C MET A 174 4.95 5.43 -8.70
N GLU A 175 5.69 6.54 -8.79
CA GLU A 175 5.43 7.63 -9.74
C GLU A 175 5.51 7.13 -11.19
N ARG A 176 6.55 6.35 -11.55
CA ARG A 176 6.65 5.73 -12.88
C ARG A 176 5.49 4.78 -13.19
N TRP A 177 5.04 4.01 -12.20
CA TRP A 177 3.86 3.16 -12.36
C TRP A 177 2.59 3.98 -12.57
N PHE A 178 2.45 5.09 -11.86
CA PHE A 178 1.34 6.02 -12.03
C PHE A 178 1.30 6.61 -13.44
N GLU A 179 2.42 7.09 -13.96
CA GLU A 179 2.51 7.60 -15.34
C GLU A 179 2.13 6.54 -16.38
N ARG A 180 2.64 5.31 -16.20
CA ARG A 180 2.28 4.16 -17.05
C ARG A 180 0.79 3.87 -17.01
N ASP A 181 0.17 3.86 -15.84
CA ASP A 181 -1.24 3.50 -15.71
C ASP A 181 -2.16 4.64 -16.17
N SER A 182 -1.79 5.89 -15.86
CA SER A 182 -2.50 7.10 -16.31
C SER A 182 -2.51 7.22 -17.84
N SER A 183 -1.43 6.84 -18.53
CA SER A 183 -1.37 6.87 -19.99
C SER A 183 -2.18 5.77 -20.69
N ARG A 184 -2.64 4.75 -19.94
CA ARG A 184 -3.49 3.66 -20.47
C ARG A 184 -4.97 3.97 -20.42
N VAL A 185 -5.38 4.89 -19.54
CA VAL A 185 -6.76 5.33 -19.47
C VAL A 185 -7.01 6.21 -20.70
N PRO A 186 -7.91 5.83 -21.62
CA PRO A 186 -8.33 6.73 -22.69
C PRO A 186 -8.93 7.97 -22.05
N CYS A 187 -8.62 9.16 -22.57
CA CYS A 187 -9.17 10.42 -22.09
C CYS A 187 -10.70 10.47 -22.24
N HIS A 188 -11.43 9.85 -21.32
CA HIS A 188 -12.88 9.93 -21.23
C HIS A 188 -13.31 10.72 -20.00
N THR A 189 -12.69 11.89 -19.82
CA THR A 189 -13.23 13.00 -19.02
C THR A 189 -12.55 14.31 -19.40
N SER A 190 -12.71 14.71 -20.67
CA SER A 190 -12.71 16.13 -21.03
C SER A 190 -14.16 16.53 -21.32
N SER A 191 -14.90 16.82 -20.26
CA SER A 191 -16.09 17.66 -20.34
C SER A 191 -16.25 18.41 -19.02
N LEU A 192 -15.30 19.30 -18.77
CA LEU A 192 -15.65 20.59 -18.18
C LEU A 192 -15.37 21.60 -19.27
N CYS A 193 -16.35 21.71 -20.15
CA CYS A 193 -16.49 22.77 -21.12
C CYS A 193 -16.32 24.12 -20.44
N HIS A 194 -15.45 24.93 -21.03
CA HIS A 194 -15.44 26.37 -20.87
C HIS A 194 -16.86 26.93 -21.02
N THR A 195 -17.33 27.65 -20.01
CA THR A 195 -18.16 28.83 -20.24
C THR A 195 -17.59 29.98 -19.45
N SER A 196 -16.53 30.59 -20.00
CA SER A 196 -16.36 32.02 -19.85
C SER A 196 -17.51 32.67 -20.62
N SER A 197 -18.47 33.25 -19.91
CA SER A 197 -19.29 34.33 -20.46
C SER A 197 -19.27 35.46 -19.46
N LEU A 198 -18.36 36.40 -19.69
CA LEU A 198 -18.57 37.80 -19.40
C LEU A 198 -19.97 38.20 -19.87
N LYS A 199 -20.75 38.78 -18.96
CA LYS A 199 -21.74 39.81 -19.30
C LYS A 199 -21.57 40.94 -18.30
N GLU A 200 -20.89 41.99 -18.76
CA GLU A 200 -21.18 43.35 -18.33
C GLU A 200 -22.62 43.73 -18.71
N LEU A 201 -23.11 44.80 -18.06
CA LEU A 201 -24.33 45.60 -18.33
C LEU A 201 -25.60 45.20 -17.57
N CYS A 202 -25.74 45.72 -16.35
CA CYS A 202 -26.66 46.82 -15.98
C CYS A 202 -26.52 47.14 -14.48
#